data_AF-E0CX38-F1
#
_entry.id   AF-E0CX38-F1
#
_cell.length_a   1.000
_cell.length_b   1.000
_cell.length_c   1.000
_cell.angle_alpha   90.00
_cell.angle_beta   90.00
_cell.angle_gamma   90.00
#
_symmetry.space_group_name_H-M   'P 1'
#
loop_
_entity.id
_entity.type
_entity.pdbx_description
1 polymer ?
#
loop_
_entity_poly.entity_id
_entity_poly.type
_entity_poly.pdbx_seq_one_letter_code
_entity_poly.pdbx_strand_id
1 'polypeptide(L)'
;MATSGFHFVPCETKRTSRQLGASAMGRPEGSSAKVDLKSGLEECAEALNLFLSNKFKDALELLRPWAKESMYHALGYSTIVVLQAVMTFEQQDIQNGISAMKDALQTCQKYRKKCTVVESFSSLLSRGSLEQLSEEEMHAEICYAECLLQKAALTFVQDENMINFIKGGLKIRTSYQIY
;
A
#
# COMPACT_ATOMS: atom_id res chain seq x y z
N MET A 1 36.56 -45.20 -44.42
CA MET A 1 37.95 -45.07 -43.94
C MET A 1 37.95 -44.05 -42.80
N ALA A 2 38.47 -44.45 -41.62
CA ALA A 2 38.97 -43.67 -40.47
C ALA A 2 38.03 -42.66 -39.76
N THR A 3 37.46 -42.97 -38.58
CA THR A 3 37.89 -42.62 -37.18
C THR A 3 37.86 -41.10 -36.90
N SER A 4 37.34 -40.51 -35.81
CA SER A 4 37.23 -40.82 -34.37
C SER A 4 36.76 -39.48 -33.72
N GLY A 5 36.18 -39.32 -32.53
CA GLY A 5 35.87 -40.16 -31.38
C GLY A 5 35.14 -39.28 -30.34
N PHE A 6 34.29 -39.90 -29.53
CA PHE A 6 33.62 -39.28 -28.38
C PHE A 6 34.58 -39.15 -27.19
N HIS A 7 34.46 -38.08 -26.41
CA HIS A 7 35.01 -38.02 -25.05
C HIS A 7 34.03 -37.31 -24.10
N PHE A 8 33.77 -37.96 -22.97
CA PHE A 8 32.92 -37.53 -21.85
C PHE A 8 33.78 -37.50 -20.57
N VAL A 9 33.22 -36.92 -19.48
CA VAL A 9 33.61 -37.01 -18.04
C VAL A 9 34.62 -35.95 -17.51
N PRO A 10 34.60 -35.47 -16.23
CA PRO A 10 33.60 -35.46 -15.12
C PRO A 10 33.37 -34.08 -14.42
N CYS A 11 32.40 -34.08 -13.49
CA CYS A 11 32.17 -33.13 -12.39
C CYS A 11 33.20 -33.29 -11.24
N GLU A 12 33.65 -32.19 -10.62
CA GLU A 12 34.31 -32.19 -9.30
C GLU A 12 33.93 -30.92 -8.50
N THR A 13 33.72 -31.14 -7.21
CA THR A 13 33.19 -30.19 -6.23
C THR A 13 34.35 -29.56 -5.46
N LYS A 14 34.41 -28.22 -5.34
CA LYS A 14 35.26 -27.58 -4.31
C LYS A 14 34.51 -26.50 -3.53
N ARG A 15 34.29 -26.85 -2.27
CA ARG A 15 33.76 -26.06 -1.16
C ARG A 15 34.85 -25.07 -0.67
N THR A 16 34.55 -23.78 -0.58
CA THR A 16 35.33 -22.86 0.28
C THR A 16 34.39 -21.90 1.00
N SER A 17 34.64 -21.75 2.30
CA SER A 17 33.85 -21.02 3.30
C SER A 17 34.01 -19.50 3.20
N ARG A 18 32.94 -18.79 3.61
CA ARG A 18 32.89 -17.52 4.35
C ARG A 18 33.71 -16.34 3.81
N GLN A 19 33.01 -15.26 3.47
CA GLN A 19 33.10 -14.03 4.27
C GLN A 19 31.86 -13.17 4.10
N LEU A 20 31.31 -12.74 5.24
CA LEU A 20 30.30 -11.70 5.35
C LEU A 20 30.87 -10.40 4.78
N GLY A 21 30.16 -9.80 3.84
CA GLY A 21 30.31 -8.41 3.46
C GLY A 21 28.93 -7.76 3.48
N ALA A 22 28.53 -7.25 4.64
CA ALA A 22 27.40 -6.34 4.73
C ALA A 22 27.79 -5.04 4.01
N SER A 23 27.47 -4.94 2.72
CA SER A 23 27.49 -3.64 2.03
C SER A 23 26.29 -2.85 2.50
N ALA A 24 26.48 -2.11 3.59
CA ALA A 24 25.67 -0.96 3.92
C ALA A 24 25.78 0.01 2.73
N MET A 25 24.73 0.01 1.90
CA MET A 25 24.60 0.97 0.81
C MET A 25 24.28 2.32 1.45
N GLY A 26 25.33 3.14 1.59
CA GLY A 26 25.21 4.51 2.06
C GLY A 26 24.23 5.27 1.17
N ARG A 27 23.18 5.82 1.79
CA ARG A 27 22.23 6.71 1.12
C ARG A 27 22.95 8.03 0.81
N PRO A 28 22.90 8.55 -0.43
CA PRO A 28 23.31 9.91 -0.68
C PRO A 28 22.28 10.85 -0.04
N GLU A 29 22.73 11.61 0.95
CA GLU A 29 21.99 12.76 1.46
C GLU A 29 21.99 13.87 0.40
N GLY A 30 20.81 14.41 0.06
CA GLY A 30 20.72 15.64 -0.74
C GLY A 30 19.90 15.56 -2.04
N SER A 31 18.69 15.00 -1.99
CA SER A 31 17.54 15.38 -2.84
C SER A 31 16.33 14.66 -2.24
N SER A 32 15.21 15.36 -2.01
CA SER A 32 13.96 14.70 -1.60
C SER A 32 13.51 13.81 -2.76
N ALA A 33 13.95 12.56 -2.76
CA ALA A 33 13.61 11.58 -3.77
C ALA A 33 12.13 11.19 -3.59
N LYS A 34 11.24 11.96 -4.23
CA LYS A 34 9.82 11.64 -4.31
C LYS A 34 9.69 10.29 -5.04
N VAL A 35 9.05 9.31 -4.42
CA VAL A 35 8.68 8.04 -5.07
C VAL A 35 7.72 8.35 -6.21
N ASP A 36 8.04 7.94 -7.43
CA ASP A 36 7.14 8.11 -8.56
C ASP A 36 5.94 7.14 -8.47
N LEU A 37 4.84 7.50 -9.13
CA LEU A 37 3.58 6.75 -9.05
C LEU A 37 3.74 5.27 -9.47
N LYS A 38 4.49 5.03 -10.55
CA LYS A 38 4.68 3.70 -11.11
C LYS A 38 5.53 2.84 -10.19
N SER A 39 6.68 3.33 -9.73
CA SER A 39 7.51 2.61 -8.76
C SER A 39 6.73 2.31 -7.48
N GLY A 40 5.93 3.27 -6.98
CA GLY A 40 5.10 3.03 -5.81
C GLY A 40 4.07 1.92 -6.00
N LEU A 41 3.48 1.80 -7.19
CA LEU A 41 2.57 0.71 -7.54
C LEU A 41 3.30 -0.63 -7.65
N GLU A 42 4.45 -0.67 -8.32
CA GLU A 42 5.27 -1.88 -8.49
C GLU A 42 5.79 -2.41 -7.15
N GLU A 43 6.30 -1.54 -6.28
CA GLU A 43 6.75 -1.89 -4.93
C GLU A 43 5.59 -2.37 -4.04
N CYS A 44 4.40 -1.78 -4.19
CA CYS A 44 3.21 -2.27 -3.50
C CYS A 44 2.76 -3.64 -4.00
N ALA A 45 2.85 -3.91 -5.31
CA ALA A 45 2.56 -5.22 -5.88
C ALA A 45 3.56 -6.29 -5.37
N GLU A 46 4.84 -5.95 -5.27
CA GLU A 46 5.84 -6.84 -4.68
C GLU A 46 5.56 -7.08 -3.19
N ALA A 47 5.19 -6.05 -2.43
CA ALA A 47 4.81 -6.22 -1.04
C ALA A 47 3.59 -7.14 -0.86
N LEU A 48 2.60 -7.08 -1.76
CA LEU A 48 1.48 -8.01 -1.79
C LEU A 48 1.95 -9.44 -2.09
N ASN A 49 2.88 -9.63 -3.03
CA ASN A 49 3.46 -10.94 -3.31
C ASN A 49 4.21 -11.51 -2.09
N LEU A 50 4.98 -10.68 -1.38
CA LEU A 50 5.62 -11.05 -0.11
C LEU A 50 4.58 -11.44 0.95
N PHE A 51 3.53 -10.65 1.12
CA PHE A 51 2.43 -10.92 2.05
C PHE A 51 1.76 -12.27 1.74
N LEU A 52 1.37 -12.50 0.48
CA LEU A 52 0.72 -13.74 0.04
C LEU A 52 1.66 -14.96 0.11
N SER A 53 2.96 -14.73 0.05
CA SER A 53 4.00 -15.75 0.27
C SER A 53 4.33 -15.95 1.75
N ASN A 54 3.48 -15.48 2.67
CA ASN A 54 3.64 -15.53 4.13
C ASN A 54 4.89 -14.80 4.67
N LYS A 55 5.49 -13.90 3.88
CA LYS A 55 6.62 -13.04 4.29
C LYS A 55 6.09 -11.69 4.79
N PHE A 56 5.24 -11.73 5.81
CA PHE A 56 4.53 -10.56 6.33
C PHE A 56 5.45 -9.44 6.80
N LYS A 57 6.55 -9.79 7.47
CA LYS A 57 7.53 -8.81 7.98
C LYS A 57 8.21 -8.08 6.84
N ASP A 58 8.71 -8.83 5.86
CA ASP A 58 9.38 -8.28 4.68
C ASP A 58 8.45 -7.35 3.89
N ALA A 59 7.17 -7.73 3.74
CA ALA A 59 6.15 -6.87 3.11
C ALA A 59 5.98 -5.54 3.85
N LEU A 60 5.83 -5.58 5.18
CA LEU A 60 5.67 -4.37 5.99
C LEU A 60 6.95 -3.51 6.02
N GLU A 61 8.13 -4.14 6.03
CA GLU A 61 9.43 -3.45 6.01
C GLU A 61 9.69 -2.77 4.67
N LEU A 62 9.27 -3.39 3.55
CA LEU A 62 9.29 -2.76 2.23
C LEU A 62 8.38 -1.53 2.18
N LEU A 63 7.18 -1.62 2.78
CA LEU A 63 6.17 -0.56 2.65
C LEU A 63 6.36 0.63 3.60
N ARG A 64 6.78 0.36 4.84
CA ARG A 64 6.81 1.34 5.93
C ARG A 64 7.61 2.62 5.65
N PRO A 65 8.80 2.60 5.01
CA PRO A 65 9.60 3.80 4.81
C PRO A 65 8.89 4.90 4.01
N TRP A 66 7.99 4.50 3.11
CA TRP A 66 7.35 5.40 2.16
C TRP A 66 5.86 5.64 2.45
N ALA A 67 5.31 5.02 3.50
CA ALA A 67 3.88 5.08 3.82
C ALA A 67 3.33 6.50 4.07
N LYS A 68 4.19 7.49 4.35
CA LYS A 68 3.80 8.91 4.50
C LYS A 68 3.99 9.76 3.23
N GLU A 69 4.65 9.19 2.23
CA GLU A 69 5.17 9.87 1.02
C GLU A 69 4.71 9.22 -0.29
N SER A 70 3.97 8.11 -0.26
CA SER A 70 3.43 7.46 -1.45
C SER A 70 2.07 6.83 -1.13
N MET A 71 1.06 7.13 -1.96
CA MET A 71 -0.32 6.65 -1.75
C MET A 71 -0.40 5.11 -1.76
N TYR A 72 0.37 4.45 -2.63
CA TYR A 72 0.39 3.00 -2.73
C TYR A 72 1.06 2.32 -1.55
N HIS A 73 2.18 2.86 -1.08
CA HIS A 73 2.82 2.36 0.14
C HIS A 73 1.94 2.54 1.36
N ALA A 74 1.25 3.68 1.45
CA ALA A 74 0.31 3.96 2.53
C ALA A 74 -0.87 2.97 2.51
N LEU A 75 -1.49 2.78 1.35
CA LEU A 75 -2.59 1.83 1.16
C LEU A 75 -2.11 0.41 1.49
N GLY A 76 -1.06 -0.09 0.82
CA GLY A 76 -0.54 -1.43 1.03
C GLY A 76 -0.16 -1.71 2.49
N TYR A 77 0.57 -0.80 3.14
CA TYR A 77 0.99 -0.97 4.54
C TYR A 77 -0.23 -1.08 5.44
N SER A 78 -1.15 -0.14 5.30
CA SER A 78 -2.33 -0.08 6.15
C SER A 78 -3.26 -1.27 5.89
N THR A 79 -3.45 -1.72 4.64
CA THR A 79 -4.25 -2.91 4.30
C THR A 79 -3.70 -4.16 4.97
N ILE A 80 -2.39 -4.37 4.97
CA ILE A 80 -1.78 -5.53 5.65
C ILE A 80 -2.05 -5.47 7.17
N VAL A 81 -1.91 -4.29 7.79
CA VAL A 81 -2.23 -4.11 9.22
C VAL A 81 -3.72 -4.32 9.50
N VAL A 82 -4.62 -3.91 8.59
CA VAL A 82 -6.06 -4.18 8.71
C VAL A 82 -6.34 -5.68 8.63
N LEU A 83 -5.71 -6.40 7.71
CA LEU A 83 -5.87 -7.85 7.61
C LEU A 83 -5.39 -8.55 8.89
N GLN A 84 -4.28 -8.09 9.49
CA GLN A 84 -3.84 -8.60 10.80
C GLN A 84 -4.92 -8.38 11.86
N ALA A 85 -5.46 -7.16 11.97
CA ALA A 85 -6.51 -6.84 12.93
C ALA A 85 -7.78 -7.69 12.77
N VAL A 86 -8.21 -7.96 11.53
CA VAL A 86 -9.40 -8.78 11.27
C VAL A 86 -9.12 -10.26 11.57
N MET A 87 -7.89 -10.75 11.32
CA MET A 87 -7.53 -12.13 11.57
C MET A 87 -7.31 -12.44 13.06
N THR A 88 -6.69 -11.54 13.81
CA THR A 88 -6.45 -11.72 15.26
C THR A 88 -7.69 -11.39 16.08
N PHE A 89 -8.52 -10.46 15.59
CA PHE A 89 -9.67 -9.93 16.32
C PHE A 89 -9.30 -9.37 17.71
N GLU A 90 -8.03 -8.97 17.90
CA GLU A 90 -7.57 -8.36 19.13
C GLU A 90 -7.87 -6.86 19.11
N GLN A 91 -8.43 -6.34 20.21
CA GLN A 91 -8.82 -4.92 20.28
C GLN A 91 -7.65 -3.98 19.99
N GLN A 92 -6.45 -4.33 20.45
CA GLN A 92 -5.24 -3.55 20.18
C GLN A 92 -4.91 -3.50 18.70
N ASP A 93 -5.00 -4.64 17.99
CA ASP A 93 -4.74 -4.70 16.56
C ASP A 93 -5.81 -3.94 15.78
N ILE A 94 -7.08 -4.02 16.19
CA ILE A 94 -8.17 -3.24 15.59
C ILE A 94 -7.89 -1.74 15.71
N GLN A 95 -7.47 -1.25 16.89
CA GLN A 95 -7.09 0.15 17.05
C GLN A 95 -5.89 0.52 16.17
N ASN A 96 -4.89 -0.35 16.09
CA ASN A 96 -3.72 -0.15 15.25
C ASN A 96 -4.09 -0.07 13.77
N GLY A 97 -4.98 -0.94 13.29
CA GLY A 97 -5.50 -0.93 11.91
C GLY A 97 -6.30 0.33 11.60
N ILE A 98 -7.16 0.80 12.52
CA ILE A 98 -7.90 2.06 12.36
C ILE A 98 -6.95 3.26 12.28
N SER A 99 -5.90 3.26 13.11
CA SER A 99 -4.86 4.29 13.10
C SER A 99 -4.07 4.28 11.79
N ALA A 100 -3.59 3.11 11.34
CA ALA A 100 -2.89 2.96 10.07
C ALA A 100 -3.73 3.42 8.88
N MET A 101 -5.03 3.09 8.86
CA MET A 101 -5.96 3.60 7.84
C MET A 101 -6.15 5.11 7.89
N LYS A 102 -6.16 5.71 9.09
CA LYS A 102 -6.25 7.17 9.22
C LYS A 102 -5.01 7.85 8.64
N ASP A 103 -3.83 7.31 8.89
CA ASP A 103 -2.58 7.82 8.32
C ASP A 103 -2.56 7.65 6.80
N ALA A 104 -3.01 6.50 6.28
CA ALA A 104 -3.12 6.28 4.84
C ALA A 104 -4.07 7.24 4.14
N LEU A 105 -5.24 7.52 4.75
CA LEU A 105 -6.17 8.54 4.26
C LEU A 105 -5.50 9.93 4.19
N GLN A 106 -4.72 10.30 5.21
CA GLN A 106 -3.99 11.56 5.21
C GLN A 106 -2.93 11.61 4.11
N THR A 107 -2.21 10.51 3.87
CA THR A 107 -1.26 10.44 2.75
C THR A 107 -1.98 10.60 1.42
N CYS A 108 -3.04 9.84 1.15
CA CYS A 108 -3.80 9.92 -0.11
C CYS A 108 -4.38 11.33 -0.35
N GLN A 109 -4.89 11.98 0.71
CA GLN A 109 -5.44 13.33 0.64
C GLN A 109 -4.45 14.39 0.12
N LYS A 110 -3.13 14.17 0.27
CA LYS A 110 -2.11 15.08 -0.27
C LYS A 110 -2.07 15.10 -1.80
N TYR A 111 -2.46 13.99 -2.43
CA TYR A 111 -2.43 13.77 -3.89
C TYR A 111 -3.79 13.98 -4.54
N ARG A 112 -4.88 13.99 -3.76
CA ARG A 112 -6.21 14.28 -4.28
C ARG A 112 -6.32 15.73 -4.74
N LYS A 113 -7.12 15.94 -5.78
CA LYS A 113 -7.44 17.28 -6.28
C LYS A 113 -8.01 18.14 -5.15
N LYS A 114 -7.39 19.30 -4.91
CA LYS A 114 -7.86 20.25 -3.90
C LYS A 114 -8.97 21.10 -4.49
N CYS A 115 -10.22 20.73 -4.28
CA CYS A 115 -11.34 21.62 -4.61
C CYS A 115 -11.28 22.83 -3.67
N THR A 116 -11.18 24.03 -4.23
CA THR A 116 -11.29 25.25 -3.42
C THR A 116 -12.73 25.34 -2.90
N VAL A 117 -12.96 25.86 -1.69
CA VAL A 117 -14.28 25.88 -1.01
C VAL A 117 -15.42 26.45 -1.88
N VAL A 118 -15.10 27.27 -2.89
CA VAL A 118 -16.02 27.81 -3.90
C VAL A 118 -16.48 26.76 -4.93
N GLU A 119 -15.63 25.80 -5.32
CA GLU A 119 -16.01 24.66 -6.16
C GLU A 119 -16.83 23.62 -5.40
N SER A 120 -16.59 23.44 -4.09
CA SER A 120 -17.26 22.41 -3.27
C SER A 120 -18.79 22.58 -3.16
N PHE A 121 -19.30 23.81 -3.24
CA PHE A 121 -20.76 24.06 -3.25
C PHE A 121 -21.40 23.74 -4.62
N SER A 122 -20.64 23.86 -5.71
CA SER A 122 -21.12 23.57 -7.08
C SER A 122 -20.93 22.09 -7.47
N SER A 123 -19.86 21.45 -6.98
CA SER A 123 -19.51 20.06 -7.29
C SER A 123 -20.36 19.03 -6.54
N LEU A 124 -20.98 19.38 -5.41
CA LEU A 124 -21.97 18.53 -4.74
C LEU A 124 -23.24 18.29 -5.58
N LEU A 125 -23.51 19.16 -6.57
CA LEU A 125 -24.63 19.04 -7.50
C LEU A 125 -24.22 18.55 -8.89
N SER A 126 -22.93 18.56 -9.23
CA SER A 126 -22.46 18.32 -10.59
C SER A 126 -21.54 17.11 -10.63
N ARG A 127 -22.04 15.98 -11.13
CA ARG A 127 -21.27 14.79 -11.56
C ARG A 127 -20.21 15.09 -12.65
N GLY A 128 -19.98 16.36 -13.01
CA GLY A 128 -19.21 16.81 -14.17
C GLY A 128 -17.76 17.23 -13.89
N SER A 129 -17.22 17.05 -12.69
CA SER A 129 -15.82 17.46 -12.38
C SER A 129 -14.78 16.34 -12.59
N LEU A 130 -15.19 15.16 -13.07
CA LEU A 130 -14.26 14.06 -13.38
C LEU A 130 -13.39 14.36 -14.62
N GLU A 131 -13.78 15.31 -15.48
CA GLU A 131 -13.15 15.50 -16.80
C GLU A 131 -11.74 16.14 -16.77
N GLN A 132 -11.21 16.51 -15.61
CA GLN A 132 -9.83 16.99 -15.45
C GLN A 132 -9.21 16.48 -14.15
N LEU A 133 -9.04 15.17 -14.03
CA LEU A 133 -8.10 14.57 -13.08
C LEU A 133 -6.87 14.10 -13.84
N SER A 134 -5.69 14.40 -13.29
CA SER A 134 -4.46 13.71 -13.69
C SER A 134 -4.51 12.24 -13.28
N GLU A 135 -3.65 11.42 -13.89
CA GLU A 135 -3.50 10.00 -13.52
C GLU A 135 -3.19 9.84 -12.03
N GLU A 136 -2.26 10.64 -11.48
CA GLU A 136 -1.89 10.62 -10.06
C GLU A 136 -3.09 10.96 -9.15
N GLU A 137 -3.91 11.96 -9.53
CA GLU A 137 -5.13 12.32 -8.78
C GLU A 137 -6.20 11.23 -8.85
N MET A 138 -6.39 10.57 -10.00
CA MET A 138 -7.33 9.46 -10.14
C MET A 138 -6.94 8.28 -9.24
N HIS A 139 -5.66 7.92 -9.23
CA HIS A 139 -5.14 6.87 -8.36
C HIS A 139 -5.30 7.26 -6.88
N ALA A 140 -5.12 8.53 -6.53
CA ALA A 140 -5.32 9.03 -5.18
C ALA A 140 -6.79 8.99 -4.73
N GLU A 141 -7.73 9.30 -5.62
CA GLU A 141 -9.17 9.15 -5.38
C GLU A 141 -9.51 7.68 -5.07
N ILE A 142 -9.05 6.74 -5.91
CA ILE A 142 -9.29 5.31 -5.72
C ILE A 142 -8.65 4.79 -4.42
N CYS A 143 -7.37 5.11 -4.16
CA CYS A 143 -6.69 4.68 -2.93
C CYS A 143 -7.39 5.24 -1.67
N TYR A 144 -7.90 6.47 -1.74
CA TYR A 144 -8.65 7.07 -0.65
C TYR A 144 -9.99 6.36 -0.42
N ALA A 145 -10.71 6.00 -1.48
CA ALA A 145 -11.95 5.23 -1.41
C ALA A 145 -11.73 3.85 -0.76
N GLU A 146 -10.70 3.11 -1.19
CA GLU A 146 -10.31 1.83 -0.60
C GLU A 146 -9.98 1.94 0.90
N CYS A 147 -9.21 2.96 1.28
CA CYS A 147 -8.91 3.22 2.69
C CYS A 147 -10.19 3.52 3.50
N LEU A 148 -11.18 4.22 2.93
CA LEU A 148 -12.45 4.47 3.59
C LEU A 148 -13.22 3.17 3.82
N LEU A 149 -13.27 2.27 2.83
CA LEU A 149 -13.96 0.98 2.94
C LEU A 149 -13.32 0.10 4.00
N GLN A 150 -11.99 -0.08 3.97
CA GLN A 150 -11.29 -0.91 4.94
C GLN A 150 -11.41 -0.34 6.36
N LYS A 151 -11.34 0.98 6.51
CA LYS A 151 -11.59 1.64 7.79
C LYS A 151 -13.04 1.51 8.26
N ALA A 152 -14.02 1.51 7.35
CA ALA A 152 -15.42 1.29 7.68
C ALA A 152 -15.62 -0.15 8.19
N ALA A 153 -15.06 -1.13 7.50
CA ALA A 153 -15.07 -2.53 7.93
C ALA A 153 -14.51 -2.71 9.34
N LEU A 154 -13.33 -2.16 9.64
CA LEU A 154 -12.78 -2.19 11.00
C LEU A 154 -13.64 -1.46 12.04
N THR A 155 -14.35 -0.40 11.65
CA THR A 155 -15.26 0.31 12.56
C THR A 155 -16.43 -0.57 12.99
N PHE A 156 -16.89 -1.49 12.12
CA PHE A 156 -17.93 -2.46 12.47
C PHE A 156 -17.39 -3.58 13.36
N VAL A 157 -16.14 -3.99 13.14
CA VAL A 157 -15.46 -5.02 13.93
C VAL A 157 -15.09 -4.53 15.33
N GLN A 158 -14.81 -3.23 15.48
CA GLN A 158 -14.34 -2.64 16.73
C GLN A 158 -15.29 -2.82 17.91
N ASP A 159 -16.59 -2.52 17.74
CA ASP A 159 -17.64 -2.66 18.76
C ASP A 159 -19.03 -2.47 18.11
N GLU A 160 -20.05 -3.24 18.52
CA GLU A 160 -21.45 -3.15 18.04
C GLU A 160 -22.22 -1.93 18.59
N ASN A 161 -21.65 -0.73 18.47
CA ASN A 161 -22.34 0.51 18.82
C ASN A 161 -23.03 1.11 17.58
N MET A 162 -24.29 1.52 17.72
CA MET A 162 -25.06 2.19 16.66
C MET A 162 -24.31 3.41 16.07
N ILE A 163 -23.52 4.12 16.88
CA ILE A 163 -22.68 5.23 16.41
C ILE A 163 -21.60 4.75 15.42
N ASN A 164 -20.97 3.60 15.70
CA ASN A 164 -19.95 3.01 14.82
C ASN A 164 -20.59 2.50 13.53
N PHE A 165 -21.81 1.95 13.61
CA PHE A 165 -22.59 1.57 12.44
C PHE A 165 -22.86 2.75 11.51
N ILE A 166 -23.34 3.88 12.05
CA ILE A 166 -23.58 5.11 11.28
C ILE A 166 -22.27 5.64 10.66
N LYS A 167 -21.19 5.70 11.44
CA LYS A 167 -19.88 6.16 10.96
C LYS A 167 -19.35 5.28 9.83
N GLY A 168 -19.49 3.96 9.95
CA GLY A 168 -19.08 3.02 8.90
C GLY A 168 -19.94 3.19 7.64
N GLY A 169 -21.26 3.27 7.79
CA GLY A 169 -22.19 3.48 6.66
C GLY A 169 -21.91 4.77 5.88
N LEU A 170 -21.59 5.88 6.57
CA LEU A 170 -21.22 7.14 5.91
C LEU A 170 -19.92 7.00 5.10
N LYS A 171 -18.89 6.32 5.64
CA LYS A 171 -17.64 6.07 4.91
C LYS A 171 -17.86 5.21 3.67
N ILE A 172 -18.70 4.17 3.76
CA ILE A 172 -19.07 3.33 2.60
C ILE A 172 -19.75 4.17 1.53
N ARG A 173 -20.72 5.02 1.92
CA ARG A 173 -21.39 5.93 0.98
C ARG A 173 -20.39 6.86 0.30
N THR A 174 -19.48 7.47 1.05
CA THR A 174 -18.45 8.35 0.48
C THR A 174 -17.55 7.60 -0.49
N SER A 175 -17.10 6.39 -0.14
CA SER A 175 -16.31 5.55 -1.06
C SER A 175 -17.08 5.24 -2.34
N TYR A 176 -18.36 4.87 -2.24
CA TYR A 176 -19.19 4.59 -3.41
C TYR A 176 -19.39 5.80 -4.32
N GLN A 177 -19.38 7.02 -3.77
CA GLN A 177 -19.48 8.24 -4.56
C GLN A 177 -18.18 8.62 -5.29
N ILE A 178 -17.04 8.04 -4.88
CA ILE A 178 -15.74 8.27 -5.50
C ILE A 178 -15.54 7.34 -6.71
N TYR A 179 -16.03 6.10 -6.63
CA TYR A 179 -16.06 5.17 -7.78
C TYR A 179 -17.06 5.63 -8.85
#